data_AF-A0ABC8Z248-F1
#
_entry.id   AF-A0ABC8Z248-F1
#
_cell.length_a   1.000
_cell.length_b   1.000
_cell.length_c   1.000
_cell.angle_alpha   90.00
_cell.angle_beta   90.00
_cell.angle_gamma   90.00
#
_symmetry.space_group_name_H-M   'P 1'
#
loop_
_entity.id
_entity.type
_entity.pdbx_description
1 polymer ?
#
loop_
_entity_poly.entity_id
_entity_poly.type
_entity_poly.pdbx_seq_one_letter_code
_entity_poly.pdbx_strand_id
1 'polypeptide(L)'
;MAKHAAAALLIASLLVAVALAGAADARRPLRAKITVNRNAIGARHVVKPLKETDAAVPSLTCSKVHGVQEGETCFSVAQGSGLTQDDFLGFNPNINCAKVFIGQWVCLAATPSA
;
A
#
# COMPACT_ATOMS: atom_id res chain seq x y z
N MET A 1 56.48 -14.65 19.81
CA MET A 1 56.25 -14.83 18.36
C MET A 1 56.01 -16.31 18.08
N ALA A 2 54.80 -16.80 18.37
CA ALA A 2 54.39 -18.17 18.08
C ALA A 2 53.30 -18.12 17.01
N LYS A 3 53.56 -18.77 15.89
CA LYS A 3 52.75 -18.83 14.67
C LYS A 3 51.75 -19.97 14.84
N HIS A 4 50.45 -19.77 14.57
CA HIS A 4 49.58 -20.81 13.99
C HIS A 4 48.51 -20.12 13.13
N ALA A 5 48.69 -20.20 11.82
CA ALA A 5 47.74 -19.75 10.82
C ALA A 5 46.54 -20.73 10.78
N ALA A 6 45.34 -20.21 11.00
CA ALA A 6 44.10 -20.99 10.93
C ALA A 6 43.65 -21.13 9.47
N ALA A 7 43.43 -22.39 9.09
CA ALA A 7 43.07 -22.85 7.77
C ALA A 7 41.73 -22.28 7.27
N ALA A 8 41.76 -21.72 6.06
CA ALA A 8 40.61 -21.63 5.18
C ALA A 8 40.30 -23.02 4.63
N LEU A 9 39.04 -23.49 4.65
CA LEU A 9 38.48 -24.43 3.65
C LEU A 9 36.97 -24.69 3.94
N LEU A 10 36.16 -24.35 2.93
CA LEU A 10 34.97 -25.10 2.47
C LEU A 10 33.69 -25.07 3.31
N ILE A 11 32.88 -24.03 3.12
CA ILE A 11 31.41 -24.18 3.15
C ILE A 11 30.84 -23.64 1.84
N ALA A 12 31.31 -24.23 0.73
CA ALA A 12 30.58 -24.17 -0.53
C ALA A 12 29.49 -25.24 -0.46
N SER A 13 28.28 -24.85 -0.05
CA SER A 13 27.15 -25.77 0.05
C SER A 13 25.95 -25.21 -0.69
N LEU A 14 25.88 -25.68 -1.94
CA LEU A 14 24.67 -26.15 -2.61
C LEU A 14 23.63 -25.10 -3.06
N LEU A 15 23.90 -24.57 -4.24
CA LEU A 15 22.91 -24.12 -5.21
C LEU A 15 21.96 -25.27 -5.55
N VAL A 16 20.72 -25.24 -5.06
CA VAL A 16 19.64 -26.09 -5.57
C VAL A 16 18.86 -25.27 -6.59
N ALA A 17 19.14 -25.53 -7.87
CA ALA A 17 18.39 -25.01 -9.00
C ALA A 17 17.03 -25.72 -9.09
N VAL A 18 15.94 -24.99 -8.84
CA VAL A 18 14.59 -25.43 -9.19
C VAL A 18 14.30 -24.98 -10.61
N ALA A 19 14.41 -25.91 -11.55
CA ALA A 19 13.99 -25.74 -12.94
C ALA A 19 12.95 -26.81 -13.29
N LEU A 20 11.66 -26.44 -13.23
CA LEU A 20 10.54 -27.10 -13.89
C LEU A 20 9.63 -25.96 -14.38
N ALA A 21 9.79 -25.50 -15.62
CA ALA A 21 8.96 -25.93 -16.76
C ALA A 21 7.47 -25.92 -16.36
N GLY A 22 6.70 -24.89 -16.73
CA GLY A 22 6.39 -24.59 -18.12
C GLY A 22 5.16 -25.40 -18.55
N ALA A 23 3.99 -25.06 -18.02
CA ALA A 23 2.71 -25.47 -18.56
C ALA A 23 1.82 -24.22 -18.61
N ALA A 24 2.03 -23.39 -19.63
CA ALA A 24 1.11 -22.32 -19.96
C ALA A 24 -0.16 -22.95 -20.53
N ASP A 25 -1.15 -22.98 -19.64
CA ASP A 25 -2.54 -23.35 -19.78
C ASP A 25 -3.14 -23.01 -21.16
N ALA A 26 -3.81 -24.00 -21.74
CA ALA A 26 -4.52 -23.90 -23.00
C ALA A 26 -5.64 -22.85 -22.89
N ARG A 27 -5.36 -21.62 -23.33
CA ARG A 27 -6.38 -20.57 -23.50
C ARG A 27 -7.38 -21.01 -24.57
N ARG A 28 -8.39 -21.75 -24.15
CA ARG A 28 -9.60 -22.01 -24.92
C ARG A 28 -10.34 -20.66 -25.02
N PRO A 29 -10.46 -20.02 -26.19
CA PRO A 29 -11.22 -18.79 -26.28
C PRO A 29 -12.69 -19.19 -26.11
N LEU A 30 -13.23 -18.96 -24.92
CA LEU A 30 -14.66 -18.98 -24.71
C LEU A 30 -15.23 -17.84 -25.55
N ARG A 31 -15.59 -18.13 -26.82
CA ARG A 31 -16.50 -17.28 -27.61
C ARG A 31 -17.90 -17.41 -27.02
N ALA A 32 -18.05 -17.05 -25.75
CA ALA A 32 -19.33 -16.59 -25.25
C ALA A 32 -19.57 -15.26 -25.97
N LYS A 33 -20.49 -15.27 -26.93
CA LYS A 33 -21.10 -14.03 -27.43
C LYS A 33 -21.84 -13.43 -26.23
N ILE A 34 -21.17 -12.58 -25.47
CA ILE A 34 -21.81 -11.72 -24.49
C ILE A 34 -22.67 -10.76 -25.30
N THR A 35 -23.93 -11.11 -25.50
CA THR A 35 -24.94 -10.20 -26.02
C THR A 35 -25.19 -9.16 -24.92
N VAL A 36 -24.45 -8.06 -24.96
CA VAL A 36 -24.72 -6.91 -24.09
C VAL A 36 -26.08 -6.36 -24.51
N ASN A 37 -27.12 -6.69 -23.73
CA ASN A 37 -28.40 -6.02 -23.83
C ASN A 37 -28.21 -4.57 -23.37
N ARG A 38 -28.01 -3.66 -24.32
CA ARG A 38 -27.83 -2.22 -24.06
C ARG A 38 -29.13 -1.54 -23.60
N ASN A 39 -30.23 -2.25 -23.38
CA ASN A 39 -31.46 -1.64 -22.85
C ASN A 39 -31.53 -1.55 -21.32
N ALA A 40 -30.46 -1.89 -20.59
CA ALA A 40 -30.39 -1.66 -19.14
C ALA A 40 -29.92 -0.23 -18.74
N ILE A 41 -29.67 0.67 -19.70
CA ILE A 41 -29.42 2.11 -19.45
C ILE A 41 -30.75 2.89 -19.49
N GLY A 42 -31.77 2.37 -18.82
CA GLY A 42 -33.09 3.01 -18.69
C GLY A 42 -33.32 3.70 -17.34
N ALA A 43 -32.48 3.42 -16.34
CA ALA A 43 -32.49 4.13 -15.08
C ALA A 43 -31.22 4.98 -15.02
N ARG A 44 -31.31 6.22 -15.53
CA ARG A 44 -30.55 7.31 -14.93
C ARG A 44 -30.83 7.20 -13.44
N HIS A 45 -29.88 6.68 -12.66
CA HIS A 45 -29.79 7.11 -11.29
C HIS A 45 -29.61 8.62 -11.41
N VAL A 46 -30.72 9.35 -11.29
CA VAL A 46 -30.69 10.76 -10.96
C VAL A 46 -30.07 10.75 -9.58
N VAL A 47 -28.75 10.71 -9.53
CA VAL A 47 -28.01 11.13 -8.36
C VAL A 47 -28.49 12.57 -8.18
N LYS A 48 -29.43 12.74 -7.25
CA LYS A 48 -29.74 14.05 -6.70
C LYS A 48 -28.37 14.68 -6.46
N PRO A 49 -28.08 15.88 -6.99
CA PRO A 49 -26.81 16.51 -6.70
C PRO A 49 -26.67 16.43 -5.19
N LEU A 50 -25.65 15.70 -4.71
CA LEU A 50 -25.25 15.88 -3.32
C LEU A 50 -25.01 17.37 -3.29
N LYS A 51 -25.86 18.08 -2.56
CA LYS A 51 -25.69 19.48 -2.31
C LYS A 51 -24.35 19.52 -1.60
N GLU A 52 -23.31 19.76 -2.37
CA GLU A 52 -21.96 19.97 -1.89
C GLU A 52 -22.09 21.27 -1.13
N THR A 53 -22.55 21.15 0.11
CA THR A 53 -22.33 22.18 1.09
C THR A 53 -20.82 22.27 1.12
N ASP A 54 -20.29 23.44 0.77
CA ASP A 54 -18.90 23.83 0.94
C ASP A 54 -18.52 23.82 2.44
N ALA A 55 -18.81 22.71 3.13
CA ALA A 55 -18.34 22.43 4.46
C ALA A 55 -16.84 22.27 4.31
N ALA A 56 -16.13 23.36 4.60
CA ALA A 56 -14.69 23.38 4.62
C ALA A 56 -14.21 22.16 5.42
N VAL A 57 -13.39 21.32 4.78
CA VAL A 57 -12.70 20.24 5.48
C VAL A 57 -11.92 20.93 6.61
N PRO A 58 -12.19 20.61 7.88
CA PRO A 58 -11.51 21.28 8.98
C PRO A 58 -10.01 21.07 8.80
N SER A 59 -9.25 22.16 8.83
CA SER A 59 -7.79 22.06 8.86
C SER A 59 -7.38 21.30 10.12
N LEU A 60 -6.32 20.51 10.01
CA LEU A 60 -5.78 19.71 11.09
C LEU A 60 -4.40 20.22 11.48
N THR A 61 -4.16 20.34 12.78
CA THR A 61 -2.83 20.59 13.35
C THR A 61 -2.25 19.27 13.83
N CYS A 62 -1.12 18.86 13.24
CA CYS A 62 -0.44 17.64 13.66
C CYS A 62 0.25 17.82 15.02
N SER A 63 -0.06 16.96 15.99
CA SER A 63 0.49 16.98 17.36
C SER A 63 1.51 15.86 17.62
N LYS A 64 1.55 14.83 16.77
CA LYS A 64 2.55 13.76 16.82
C LYS A 64 3.02 13.38 15.42
N VAL A 65 4.32 13.43 15.19
CA VAL A 65 4.94 13.06 13.91
C VAL A 65 5.79 11.80 14.04
N HIS A 66 5.88 11.05 12.95
CA HIS A 66 6.77 9.89 12.82
C HIS A 66 7.52 9.99 11.49
N GLY A 67 8.82 9.70 11.53
CA GLY A 67 9.61 9.53 10.32
C GLY A 67 9.54 8.07 9.92
N VAL A 68 9.07 7.77 8.72
CA VAL A 68 8.95 6.39 8.22
C VAL A 68 10.33 5.71 8.24
N GLN A 69 10.39 4.50 8.78
CA GLN A 69 11.62 3.72 8.91
C GLN A 69 11.77 2.70 7.77
N GLU A 70 12.93 2.06 7.70
CA GLU A 70 13.18 0.99 6.73
C GLU A 70 12.17 -0.15 6.91
N GLY A 71 11.59 -0.61 5.79
CA GLY A 71 10.61 -1.70 5.78
C GLY A 71 9.19 -1.31 6.18
N GLU A 72 8.95 -0.06 6.56
CA GLU A 72 7.60 0.40 6.93
C GLU A 72 6.73 0.76 5.70
N THR A 73 5.43 0.55 5.86
CA THR A 73 4.37 0.99 4.95
C THR A 73 3.40 1.89 5.71
N CYS A 74 2.54 2.63 5.01
CA CYS A 74 1.45 3.38 5.68
C CYS A 74 0.64 2.48 6.63
N PHE A 75 0.36 1.24 6.23
CA PHE A 75 -0.42 0.30 7.01
C PHE A 75 0.31 -0.12 8.30
N SER A 76 1.59 -0.47 8.20
CA SER A 76 2.37 -0.89 9.38
C SER A 76 2.57 0.27 10.36
N VAL A 77 2.78 1.49 9.86
CA VAL A 77 2.90 2.70 10.69
C VAL A 77 1.58 3.01 11.40
N ALA A 78 0.46 2.96 10.68
CA ALA A 78 -0.88 3.15 11.24
C ALA A 78 -1.16 2.12 12.35
N GLN A 79 -1.01 0.83 12.03
CA GLN A 79 -1.22 -0.26 12.97
C GLN A 79 -0.30 -0.17 14.20
N GLY A 80 0.99 0.09 13.99
CA GLY A 80 1.98 0.26 15.07
C GLY A 80 1.70 1.47 15.96
N SER A 81 0.94 2.44 15.46
CA SER A 81 0.51 3.63 16.20
C SER A 81 -0.90 3.49 16.82
N GLY A 82 -1.56 2.34 16.63
CA GLY A 82 -2.92 2.10 17.11
C GLY A 82 -4.01 2.82 16.30
N LEU A 83 -3.69 3.27 15.08
CA LEU A 83 -4.64 3.93 14.17
C LEU A 83 -5.27 2.93 13.20
N THR A 84 -6.51 3.21 12.78
CA THR A 84 -7.03 2.61 11.56
C THR A 84 -6.32 3.19 10.34
N GLN A 85 -6.39 2.49 9.20
CA GLN A 85 -5.84 3.01 7.95
C GLN A 85 -6.52 4.32 7.54
N ASP A 86 -7.83 4.45 7.78
CA ASP A 86 -8.62 5.62 7.42
C ASP A 86 -8.26 6.83 8.29
N ASP A 87 -8.07 6.65 9.60
CA ASP A 87 -7.61 7.72 10.50
C ASP A 87 -6.23 8.23 10.08
N PHE A 88 -5.30 7.31 9.77
CA PHE A 88 -3.98 7.67 9.29
C PHE A 88 -4.03 8.46 7.97
N LEU A 89 -4.86 8.04 7.02
CA LEU A 89 -5.03 8.78 5.76
C LEU A 89 -5.71 10.13 5.97
N GLY A 90 -6.64 10.22 6.92
CA GLY A 90 -7.27 11.48 7.33
C GLY A 90 -6.28 12.49 7.89
N PHE A 91 -5.29 12.03 8.66
CA PHE A 91 -4.21 12.89 9.16
C PHE A 91 -3.16 13.24 8.09
N ASN A 92 -3.12 12.49 6.99
CA ASN A 92 -2.11 12.64 5.94
C ASN A 92 -2.75 12.72 4.53
N PRO A 93 -3.64 13.70 4.25
CA PRO A 93 -4.46 13.70 3.04
C PRO A 93 -3.67 13.79 1.72
N ASN A 94 -2.40 14.22 1.78
CA ASN A 94 -1.52 14.35 0.62
C ASN A 94 -0.54 13.17 0.44
N ILE A 95 -0.63 12.13 1.29
CA ILE A 95 0.31 11.00 1.23
C ILE A 95 0.01 10.08 0.06
N ASN A 96 1.06 9.63 -0.62
CA ASN A 96 0.98 8.51 -1.55
C ASN A 96 1.60 7.28 -0.91
N CYS A 97 0.77 6.38 -0.37
CA CYS A 97 1.24 5.18 0.32
C CYS A 97 2.00 4.19 -0.56
N ALA A 98 1.84 4.24 -1.89
CA ALA A 98 2.62 3.42 -2.82
C ALA A 98 4.04 3.97 -3.07
N LYS A 99 4.34 5.19 -2.60
CA LYS A 99 5.62 5.88 -2.80
C LYS A 99 6.18 6.47 -1.50
N VAL A 100 5.79 5.91 -0.35
CA VAL A 100 6.36 6.32 0.93
C VAL A 100 7.86 5.96 0.97
N PHE A 101 8.66 6.81 1.61
CA PHE A 101 10.11 6.64 1.67
C PHE A 101 10.65 6.83 3.09
N ILE A 102 11.82 6.24 3.35
CA ILE A 102 12.50 6.33 4.65
C ILE A 102 12.78 7.80 4.98
N GLY A 103 12.43 8.22 6.18
CA GLY A 103 12.55 9.60 6.66
C GLY A 103 11.39 10.51 6.26
N GLN A 104 10.40 10.03 5.50
CA GLN A 104 9.20 10.82 5.24
C GLN A 104 8.43 11.06 6.54
N TRP A 105 8.13 12.33 6.84
CA TRP A 105 7.30 12.69 7.99
C TRP A 105 5.83 12.39 7.72
N VAL A 106 5.20 11.68 8.64
CA VAL A 106 3.76 11.39 8.66
C VAL A 106 3.18 11.77 10.01
N CYS A 107 1.92 12.18 10.01
CA CYS A 107 1.19 12.55 11.20
C CYS A 107 0.50 11.33 11.82
N LEU A 108 0.63 11.16 13.14
CA LEU A 108 0.04 10.08 13.92
C LEU A 108 -1.03 10.55 14.90
N ALA A 109 -1.13 11.85 15.13
CA ALA A 109 -2.20 12.46 15.93
C ALA A 109 -2.40 13.90 15.47
N ALA A 110 -3.65 14.30 15.28
CA ALA A 110 -3.99 15.66 14.89
C ALA A 110 -5.25 16.14 15.62
N THR A 111 -5.36 17.45 15.80
CA THR A 111 -6.57 18.12 16.29
C THR A 111 -7.09 19.08 15.24
N PRO A 112 -8.38 19.45 15.23
CA PRO A 112 -8.84 20.58 14.43
C PRO A 112 -7.97 21.81 14.70
N SER A 113 -7.58 22.51 13.65
CA SER A 113 -6.92 23.80 13.76
C SER A 113 -7.93 24.81 14.34
N ALA A 114 -7.46 25.62 15.28
CA ALA A 114 -8.24 26.70 15.88
C ALA A 114 -8.44 27.87 14.92
#